data_AF-A0A6P3DVW5-F1
#
_entry.id   AF-A0A6P3DVW5-F1
#
_cell.length_a   1.000
_cell.length_b   1.000
_cell.length_c   1.000
_cell.angle_alpha   90.00
_cell.angle_beta   90.00
_cell.angle_gamma   90.00
#
_symmetry.space_group_name_H-M   'P 1'
#
loop_
_entity.id
_entity.type
_entity.pdbx_description
1 polymer ?
#
loop_
_entity_poly.entity_id
_entity_poly.type
_entity_poly.pdbx_seq_one_letter_code
_entity_poly.pdbx_strand_id
1 'polypeptide(L)'
;MSRICCNFTTLLLAILLVTTYTTSLQHRIVVEDLDYNHYNEHQNFQPTVKFDRPIVVKAFEKPKNQQDFSKIPGIPGVDFPLYHTVPQTSFSCAHVPFVPGMYANVETGCQAYHICHDGREGHQGASFLCTNGTLFNQREFACDWWYNVNCADAPALYRLNLDPLKNPYIPEERKEIIRKQNMRIVVY
;
A
#
# COMPACT_ATOMS: atom_id res chain seq x y z
N MET A 1 -16.06 48.77 -36.96
CA MET A 1 -14.66 48.32 -36.80
C MET A 1 -14.15 48.74 -35.42
N SER A 2 -13.31 47.93 -34.77
CA SER A 2 -12.62 48.20 -33.49
C SER A 2 -13.26 47.73 -32.17
N ARG A 3 -13.66 46.45 -32.08
CA ARG A 3 -13.83 45.76 -30.77
C ARG A 3 -13.07 44.43 -30.63
N ILE A 4 -12.41 43.98 -31.70
CA ILE A 4 -11.70 42.68 -31.73
C ILE A 4 -10.22 42.84 -31.33
N CYS A 5 -9.63 44.03 -31.48
CA CYS A 5 -8.21 44.26 -31.16
C CYS A 5 -7.89 44.26 -29.65
N CYS A 6 -8.86 44.56 -28.77
CA CYS A 6 -8.61 44.66 -27.33
C CYS A 6 -8.52 43.31 -26.61
N ASN A 7 -9.06 42.24 -27.19
CA ASN A 7 -9.02 40.90 -26.59
C ASN A 7 -7.74 40.13 -26.91
N PHE A 8 -7.10 40.43 -28.04
CA PHE A 8 -5.83 39.80 -28.41
C PHE A 8 -4.67 40.37 -27.60
N THR A 9 -4.68 41.66 -27.30
CA THR A 9 -3.64 42.30 -26.48
C THR A 9 -3.70 41.86 -25.02
N THR A 10 -4.90 41.68 -24.45
CA THR A 10 -5.08 41.16 -23.08
C THR A 10 -4.70 39.69 -22.98
N LEU A 11 -5.01 38.88 -24.00
CA LEU A 11 -4.61 37.47 -24.04
C LEU A 11 -3.09 37.31 -24.17
N LEU A 12 -2.42 38.12 -25.00
CA LEU A 12 -0.97 38.10 -25.13
C LEU A 12 -0.27 38.53 -23.82
N LEU A 13 -0.77 39.58 -23.16
CA LEU A 13 -0.25 40.02 -21.87
C LEU A 13 -0.43 38.94 -20.78
N ALA A 14 -1.56 38.24 -20.75
CA ALA A 14 -1.78 37.14 -19.83
C ALA A 14 -0.82 35.96 -20.08
N ILE A 15 -0.59 35.60 -21.35
CA ILE A 15 0.36 34.52 -21.71
C ILE A 15 1.79 34.93 -21.34
N LEU A 16 2.20 36.18 -21.60
CA LEU A 16 3.52 36.68 -21.22
C LEU A 16 3.71 36.65 -19.70
N LEU A 17 2.72 37.11 -18.93
CA LEU A 17 2.76 37.03 -17.47
C LEU A 17 2.90 35.57 -16.99
N VAL A 18 2.07 34.65 -17.50
CA VAL A 18 2.15 33.21 -17.16
C VAL A 18 3.54 32.63 -17.50
N THR A 19 4.11 32.96 -18.66
CA THR A 19 5.46 32.48 -19.03
C THR A 19 6.55 33.04 -18.11
N THR A 20 6.48 34.32 -17.71
CA THR A 20 7.43 34.91 -16.76
C THR A 20 7.34 34.31 -15.36
N TYR A 21 6.12 33.93 -14.91
CA TYR A 21 5.94 33.20 -13.65
C TYR A 21 6.51 31.78 -13.71
N THR A 22 6.36 31.08 -14.85
CA THR A 22 6.91 29.72 -15.00
C THR A 22 8.44 29.69 -15.11
N THR A 23 9.09 30.75 -15.57
CA THR A 23 10.57 30.81 -15.64
C THR A 23 11.25 31.06 -14.29
N SER A 24 10.51 31.50 -13.26
CA SER A 24 11.08 31.88 -11.96
C SER A 24 11.19 30.75 -10.93
N LEU A 25 10.83 29.51 -11.28
CA LEU A 25 10.75 28.38 -10.33
C LEU A 25 11.71 27.22 -10.66
N GLN A 26 12.79 27.51 -11.37
CA GLN A 26 13.87 26.55 -11.60
C GLN A 26 15.09 26.87 -10.74
N HIS A 27 14.90 26.91 -9.41
CA HIS A 27 16.04 26.70 -8.52
C HIS A 27 16.37 25.21 -8.50
N ARG A 28 17.52 24.90 -9.09
CA ARG A 28 18.17 23.59 -9.01
C ARG A 28 18.49 23.34 -7.53
N ILE A 29 17.75 22.43 -6.89
CA ILE A 29 18.13 21.89 -5.59
C ILE A 29 19.44 21.15 -5.82
N VAL A 30 20.55 21.73 -5.35
CA VAL A 30 21.80 20.99 -5.19
C VAL A 30 21.57 20.13 -3.97
N VAL A 31 21.29 18.85 -4.18
CA VAL A 31 21.36 17.86 -3.11
C VAL A 31 22.85 17.71 -2.85
N GLU A 32 23.34 18.35 -1.79
CA GLU A 32 24.66 18.03 -1.24
C GLU A 32 24.66 16.53 -0.97
N ASP A 33 25.55 15.84 -1.66
CA ASP A 33 25.76 14.40 -1.53
C ASP A 33 25.96 14.09 -0.06
N LEU A 34 24.99 13.41 0.56
CA LEU A 34 25.16 12.86 1.90
C LEU A 34 26.33 11.87 1.82
N ASP A 35 27.45 12.33 2.35
CA ASP A 35 28.73 11.65 2.47
C ASP A 35 28.55 10.27 3.13
N TYR A 36 28.43 9.25 2.29
CA TYR A 36 28.42 7.85 2.68
C TYR A 36 29.86 7.30 2.68
N ASN A 37 30.81 7.97 3.33
CA ASN A 37 32.17 7.44 3.50
C ASN A 37 32.67 7.63 4.93
N HIS A 38 31.96 7.05 5.91
CA HIS A 38 32.47 6.87 7.28
C HIS A 38 32.88 5.42 7.59
N TYR A 39 33.44 4.70 6.62
CA TYR A 39 34.08 3.41 6.89
C TYR A 39 35.26 3.21 5.95
N ASN A 40 36.44 3.72 6.31
CA ASN A 40 37.75 3.17 5.88
C ASN A 40 38.92 3.89 6.59
N GLU A 41 39.19 3.56 7.85
CA GLU A 41 40.47 3.94 8.48
C GLU A 41 41.11 2.81 9.32
N HIS A 42 40.92 1.55 8.93
CA HIS A 42 41.56 0.42 9.62
C HIS A 42 42.17 -0.62 8.66
N GLN A 43 42.87 -0.19 7.61
CA GLN A 43 43.51 -1.13 6.67
C GLN A 43 44.99 -1.44 6.93
N ASN A 44 45.66 -0.92 7.97
CA ASN A 44 47.10 -1.17 8.15
C ASN A 44 47.55 -1.47 9.59
N PHE A 45 46.88 -2.41 10.27
CA PHE A 45 47.50 -3.06 11.43
C PHE A 45 47.26 -4.57 11.38
N GLN A 46 48.23 -5.32 10.85
CA GLN A 46 48.30 -6.77 11.05
C GLN A 46 49.31 -7.07 12.16
N PRO A 47 48.89 -7.29 13.41
CA PRO A 47 49.74 -7.99 14.35
C PRO A 47 49.69 -9.48 13.97
N THR A 48 50.82 -10.08 13.60
CA THR A 48 50.91 -11.52 13.39
C THR A 48 50.83 -12.22 14.76
N VAL A 49 49.63 -12.39 15.28
CA VAL A 49 49.38 -13.20 16.47
C VAL A 49 49.33 -14.65 16.01
N LYS A 50 50.27 -15.47 16.49
CA LYS A 50 50.23 -16.92 16.25
C LYS A 50 49.02 -17.50 16.97
N PHE A 51 48.10 -18.10 16.22
CA PHE A 51 46.96 -18.82 16.76
C PHE A 51 47.30 -20.31 16.89
N ASP A 52 47.75 -20.72 18.08
CA ASP A 52 48.01 -22.13 18.40
C ASP A 52 46.73 -22.91 18.74
N ARG A 53 45.54 -22.34 18.46
CA ARG A 53 44.24 -22.99 18.66
C ARG A 53 43.30 -22.67 17.50
N PRO A 54 42.42 -23.62 17.10
CA PRO A 54 41.40 -23.34 16.09
C PRO A 54 40.48 -22.23 16.57
N ILE A 55 40.21 -21.27 15.68
CA ILE A 55 39.22 -20.21 15.91
C ILE A 55 37.84 -20.89 15.90
N VAL A 56 37.31 -21.16 17.08
CA VAL A 56 35.90 -21.55 17.24
C VAL A 56 35.08 -20.27 17.17
N VAL A 57 34.62 -19.91 15.97
CA VAL A 57 33.57 -18.89 15.82
C VAL A 57 32.28 -19.48 16.37
N LYS A 58 31.86 -19.04 17.56
CA LYS A 58 30.47 -19.23 17.98
C LYS A 58 29.59 -18.59 16.89
N ALA A 59 28.65 -19.35 16.35
CA ALA A 59 27.65 -18.80 15.44
C ALA A 59 26.99 -17.59 16.13
N PHE A 60 27.00 -16.44 15.48
CA PHE A 60 26.26 -15.28 15.97
C PHE A 60 24.78 -15.66 16.06
N GLU A 61 24.27 -15.80 17.28
CA GLU A 61 22.85 -15.99 17.51
C GLU A 61 22.14 -14.72 17.00
N LYS A 62 21.34 -14.84 15.93
CA LYS A 62 20.47 -13.75 15.47
C LYS A 62 19.65 -13.25 16.67
N PRO A 63 19.51 -11.93 16.89
CA PRO A 63 18.68 -11.41 17.97
C PRO A 63 17.25 -11.95 17.82
N LYS A 64 16.73 -12.58 18.87
CA LYS A 64 15.48 -13.38 18.87
C LYS A 64 14.20 -12.59 18.54
N ASN A 65 14.29 -11.28 18.33
CA ASN A 65 13.13 -10.38 18.16
C ASN A 65 12.99 -9.81 16.73
N GLN A 66 13.84 -10.19 15.78
CA GLN A 66 13.73 -9.71 14.40
C GLN A 66 13.11 -10.80 13.51
N GLN A 67 11.99 -10.46 12.85
CA GLN A 67 11.37 -11.36 11.88
C GLN A 67 12.35 -11.65 10.73
N ASP A 68 12.46 -12.93 10.36
CA ASP A 68 13.31 -13.37 9.27
C ASP A 68 12.54 -13.35 7.94
N PHE A 69 12.79 -12.33 7.12
CA PHE A 69 12.14 -12.15 5.82
C PHE A 69 12.76 -12.97 4.68
N SER A 70 13.84 -13.73 4.93
CA SER A 70 14.54 -14.48 3.88
C SER A 70 13.70 -15.52 3.14
N LYS A 71 12.54 -15.91 3.71
CA LYS A 71 11.59 -16.86 3.12
C LYS A 71 10.43 -16.22 2.38
N ILE A 72 10.32 -14.89 2.43
CA ILE A 72 9.29 -14.14 1.70
C ILE A 72 9.95 -13.60 0.42
N PRO A 73 9.43 -13.95 -0.77
CA PRO A 73 9.95 -13.38 -2.01
C PRO A 73 9.81 -11.87 -2.04
N GLY A 74 10.78 -11.19 -2.65
CA GLY A 74 10.79 -9.73 -2.77
C GLY A 74 11.50 -9.01 -1.62
N ILE A 75 11.61 -7.70 -1.75
CA ILE A 75 12.30 -6.80 -0.82
C ILE A 75 11.24 -6.05 0.00
N PRO A 76 11.18 -6.26 1.33
CA PRO A 76 10.29 -5.49 2.20
C PRO A 76 10.51 -3.97 2.06
N GLY A 77 9.43 -3.21 2.01
CA GLY A 77 9.44 -1.75 1.82
C GLY A 77 9.60 -1.30 0.37
N VAL A 78 9.92 -2.21 -0.57
CA VAL A 78 10.00 -1.93 -2.00
C VAL A 78 8.88 -2.67 -2.73
N ASP A 79 8.85 -4.00 -2.61
CA ASP A 79 7.87 -4.84 -3.30
C ASP A 79 6.56 -4.96 -2.52
N PHE A 80 6.64 -4.90 -1.19
CA PHE A 80 5.48 -4.89 -0.32
C PHE A 80 5.71 -4.04 0.94
N PRO A 81 4.68 -3.37 1.48
CA PRO A 81 4.73 -2.63 2.73
C PRO A 81 5.06 -3.48 3.96
N LEU A 82 5.65 -2.86 4.99
CA LEU A 82 6.07 -3.52 6.23
C LEU A 82 5.55 -2.78 7.47
N TYR A 83 4.23 -2.60 7.56
CA TYR A 83 3.57 -2.05 8.73
C TYR A 83 3.50 -3.08 9.87
N HIS A 84 3.76 -2.63 11.09
CA HIS A 84 3.61 -3.43 12.32
C HIS A 84 2.29 -3.15 13.05
N THR A 85 1.67 -2.01 12.74
CA THR A 85 0.35 -1.59 13.20
C THR A 85 -0.36 -0.88 12.05
N VAL A 86 -1.69 -0.87 12.04
CA VAL A 86 -2.44 -0.14 11.02
C VAL A 86 -2.14 1.37 11.16
N PRO A 87 -1.53 2.03 10.16
CA PRO A 87 -1.24 3.45 10.24
C PRO A 87 -2.52 4.28 10.08
N GLN A 88 -2.49 5.52 10.58
CA GLN A 88 -3.55 6.49 10.29
C GLN A 88 -3.51 6.87 8.81
N THR A 89 -4.67 6.90 8.18
CA THR A 89 -4.88 7.14 6.74
C THR A 89 -6.16 7.94 6.55
N SER A 90 -6.44 8.39 5.33
CA SER A 90 -7.71 9.10 5.05
C SER A 90 -8.92 8.17 4.95
N PHE A 91 -8.72 6.84 5.06
CA PHE A 91 -9.79 5.86 5.04
C PHE A 91 -10.84 6.11 6.13
N SER A 92 -12.11 6.01 5.75
CA SER A 92 -13.25 6.12 6.66
C SER A 92 -14.43 5.30 6.11
N CYS A 93 -15.08 4.55 6.99
CA CYS A 93 -16.33 3.84 6.69
C CYS A 93 -17.49 4.79 6.35
N ALA A 94 -17.37 6.09 6.64
CA ALA A 94 -18.34 7.08 6.19
C ALA A 94 -18.26 7.36 4.67
N HIS A 95 -17.14 7.01 4.02
CA HIS A 95 -16.87 7.33 2.61
C HIS A 95 -16.89 6.09 1.71
N VAL A 96 -17.15 4.90 2.26
CA VAL A 96 -17.21 3.67 1.46
C VAL A 96 -18.57 3.53 0.78
N PRO A 97 -18.63 2.91 -0.42
CA PRO A 97 -19.87 2.85 -1.20
C PRO A 97 -20.92 1.86 -0.66
N PHE A 98 -20.51 0.83 0.11
CA PHE A 98 -21.41 -0.25 0.53
C PHE A 98 -21.17 -0.64 2.00
N VAL A 99 -22.24 -0.82 2.77
CA VAL A 99 -22.13 -1.27 4.17
C VAL A 99 -23.21 -2.33 4.42
N PRO A 100 -22.88 -3.50 5.00
CA PRO A 100 -21.55 -3.94 5.43
C PRO A 100 -20.58 -4.28 4.30
N GLY A 101 -19.27 -4.15 4.55
CA GLY A 101 -18.26 -4.51 3.57
C GLY A 101 -16.83 -4.58 4.13
N MET A 102 -15.95 -5.22 3.36
CA MET A 102 -14.51 -5.26 3.59
C MET A 102 -13.80 -4.47 2.50
N TYR A 103 -12.79 -3.69 2.91
CA TYR A 103 -12.15 -2.67 2.09
C TYR A 103 -10.64 -2.73 2.20
N ALA A 104 -9.96 -2.91 1.07
CA ALA A 104 -8.51 -2.75 1.00
C ALA A 104 -8.12 -1.29 1.25
N ASN A 105 -7.11 -1.02 2.08
CA ASN A 105 -6.60 0.33 2.25
C ASN A 105 -5.48 0.61 1.27
N VAL A 106 -5.81 1.32 0.18
CA VAL A 106 -4.86 1.65 -0.89
C VAL A 106 -3.70 2.54 -0.44
N GLU A 107 -3.89 3.38 0.58
CA GLU A 107 -2.80 4.24 1.13
C GLU A 107 -1.71 3.41 1.83
N THR A 108 -2.05 2.21 2.28
CA THR A 108 -1.11 1.28 2.94
C THR A 108 -0.54 0.23 1.99
N GLY A 109 -0.69 0.43 0.68
CA GLY A 109 -0.36 -0.60 -0.32
C GLY A 109 -1.21 -1.88 -0.14
N CYS A 110 -2.40 -1.77 0.44
CA CYS A 110 -3.30 -2.88 0.77
C CYS A 110 -2.77 -3.86 1.84
N GLN A 111 -1.73 -3.52 2.61
CA GLN A 111 -1.40 -4.34 3.80
C GLN A 111 -2.49 -4.22 4.85
N ALA A 112 -3.01 -3.02 5.05
CA ALA A 112 -4.15 -2.80 5.91
C ALA A 112 -5.46 -3.01 5.13
N TYR A 113 -6.46 -3.52 5.83
CA TYR A 113 -7.83 -3.58 5.36
C TYR A 113 -8.79 -3.28 6.50
N HIS A 114 -9.99 -2.87 6.13
CA HIS A 114 -11.01 -2.39 7.06
C HIS A 114 -12.33 -3.11 6.86
N ILE A 115 -13.02 -3.29 7.97
CA ILE A 115 -14.34 -3.89 8.09
C ILE A 115 -15.31 -2.77 8.49
N CYS A 116 -16.22 -2.42 7.58
CA CYS A 116 -17.26 -1.43 7.83
C CYS A 116 -18.59 -2.13 8.06
N HIS A 117 -19.21 -1.85 9.21
CA HIS A 117 -20.51 -2.38 9.60
C HIS A 117 -21.36 -1.29 10.26
N ASP A 118 -21.74 -1.42 11.53
CA ASP A 118 -22.68 -0.51 12.21
C ASP A 118 -21.99 0.71 12.87
N GLY A 119 -20.67 0.84 12.70
CA GLY A 119 -19.89 1.99 13.16
C GLY A 119 -19.44 1.92 14.62
N ARG A 120 -19.71 0.82 15.34
CA ARG A 120 -19.26 0.64 16.72
C ARG A 120 -17.75 0.56 16.87
N GLU A 121 -17.04 0.19 15.81
CA GLU A 121 -15.58 0.08 15.78
C GLU A 121 -14.87 1.39 15.40
N GLY A 122 -15.60 2.51 15.38
CA GLY A 122 -15.05 3.84 15.09
C GLY A 122 -15.08 4.19 13.60
N HIS A 123 -14.46 5.32 13.24
CA HIS A 123 -14.61 5.90 11.89
C HIS A 123 -13.98 5.03 10.78
N GLN A 124 -12.92 4.27 11.08
CA GLN A 124 -12.31 3.33 10.12
C GLN A 124 -12.93 1.93 10.20
N GLY A 125 -13.89 1.71 11.10
CA GLY A 125 -14.36 0.37 11.42
C GLY A 125 -13.26 -0.51 12.03
N ALA A 126 -13.47 -1.83 12.04
CA ALA A 126 -12.44 -2.76 12.52
C ALA A 126 -11.30 -2.81 11.50
N SER A 127 -10.07 -2.65 11.99
CA SER A 127 -8.88 -2.46 11.14
C SER A 127 -7.88 -3.57 11.39
N PHE A 128 -7.32 -4.12 10.32
CA PHE A 128 -6.44 -5.30 10.37
C PHE A 128 -5.25 -5.11 9.45
N LEU A 129 -4.16 -5.84 9.73
CA LEU A 129 -3.04 -6.01 8.82
C LEU A 129 -3.00 -7.44 8.29
N CYS A 130 -2.75 -7.57 6.99
CA CYS A 130 -2.22 -8.80 6.41
C CYS A 130 -0.79 -9.04 6.90
N THR A 131 -0.41 -10.32 6.98
CA THR A 131 0.94 -10.71 7.37
C THR A 131 2.00 -10.19 6.39
N ASN A 132 3.24 -10.02 6.84
CA ASN A 132 4.32 -9.53 5.99
C ASN A 132 4.51 -10.43 4.75
N GLY A 133 4.57 -9.82 3.57
CA GLY A 133 4.61 -10.52 2.27
C GLY A 133 3.24 -10.79 1.65
N THR A 134 2.15 -10.41 2.32
CA THR A 134 0.78 -10.57 1.81
C THR A 134 0.02 -9.25 1.83
N LEU A 135 -0.91 -9.08 0.89
CA LEU A 135 -1.76 -7.90 0.75
C LEU A 135 -3.22 -8.33 0.69
N PHE A 136 -4.13 -7.46 1.14
CA PHE A 136 -5.55 -7.74 1.08
C PHE A 136 -6.04 -7.70 -0.36
N ASN A 137 -6.45 -8.86 -0.87
CA ASN A 137 -7.00 -9.01 -2.20
C ASN A 137 -8.51 -8.72 -2.15
N GLN A 138 -8.90 -7.52 -2.57
CA GLN A 138 -10.30 -7.08 -2.61
C GLN A 138 -11.22 -8.03 -3.40
N ARG A 139 -10.67 -8.77 -4.39
CA ARG A 139 -11.43 -9.72 -5.20
C ARG A 139 -11.84 -10.97 -4.44
N GLU A 140 -10.96 -11.42 -3.56
CA GLU A 140 -11.06 -12.68 -2.83
C GLU A 140 -11.49 -12.49 -1.37
N PHE A 141 -11.53 -11.24 -0.89
CA PHE A 141 -11.82 -10.91 0.50
C PHE A 141 -10.87 -11.60 1.50
N ALA A 142 -9.61 -11.79 1.10
CA ALA A 142 -8.58 -12.46 1.87
C ALA A 142 -7.20 -11.87 1.59
N CYS A 143 -6.24 -12.10 2.49
CA CYS A 143 -4.85 -11.77 2.22
C CYS A 143 -4.25 -12.80 1.25
N ASP A 144 -3.56 -12.32 0.22
CA ASP A 144 -2.86 -13.14 -0.78
C ASP A 144 -1.43 -12.63 -0.92
N TRP A 145 -0.54 -13.40 -1.55
CA TRP A 145 0.83 -12.98 -1.82
C TRP A 145 0.88 -11.65 -2.54
N TRP A 146 1.82 -10.78 -2.17
CA TRP A 146 1.90 -9.42 -2.69
C TRP A 146 1.93 -9.35 -4.22
N TYR A 147 2.58 -10.32 -4.87
CA TYR A 147 2.68 -10.38 -6.33
C TYR A 147 1.38 -10.82 -7.04
N ASN A 148 0.38 -11.32 -6.30
CA ASN A 148 -0.95 -11.65 -6.83
C ASN A 148 -1.93 -10.47 -6.70
N VAL A 149 -1.56 -9.40 -6.00
CA VAL A 149 -2.46 -8.31 -5.64
C VAL A 149 -2.02 -7.01 -6.29
N ASN A 150 -2.79 -6.56 -7.29
CA ASN A 150 -2.69 -5.18 -7.75
C ASN A 150 -3.56 -4.28 -6.86
N CYS A 151 -2.95 -3.65 -5.86
CA CYS A 151 -3.67 -2.83 -4.88
C CYS A 151 -4.44 -1.66 -5.52
N ALA A 152 -3.93 -1.09 -6.61
CA ALA A 152 -4.59 0.02 -7.30
C ALA A 152 -5.97 -0.35 -7.89
N ASP A 153 -6.23 -1.63 -8.14
CA ASP A 153 -7.51 -2.10 -8.67
C ASP A 153 -8.60 -2.21 -7.59
N ALA A 154 -8.22 -2.16 -6.30
CA ALA A 154 -9.15 -2.41 -5.19
C ALA A 154 -10.41 -1.51 -5.22
N PRO A 155 -10.33 -0.18 -5.47
CA PRO A 155 -11.53 0.66 -5.51
C PRO A 155 -12.56 0.23 -6.56
N ALA A 156 -12.12 -0.24 -7.74
CA ALA A 156 -12.99 -0.75 -8.78
C ALA A 156 -13.67 -2.09 -8.42
N LEU A 157 -13.10 -2.80 -7.44
CA LEU A 157 -13.56 -4.08 -6.93
C LEU A 157 -14.43 -3.93 -5.67
N TYR A 158 -14.56 -2.75 -5.05
CA TYR A 158 -15.42 -2.54 -3.88
C TYR A 158 -16.87 -2.96 -4.09
N ARG A 159 -17.36 -2.92 -5.34
CA ARG A 159 -18.69 -3.45 -5.73
C ARG A 159 -18.89 -4.92 -5.42
N LEU A 160 -17.83 -5.71 -5.22
CA LEU A 160 -17.94 -7.11 -4.82
C LEU A 160 -18.54 -7.26 -3.42
N ASN A 161 -18.53 -6.20 -2.59
CA ASN A 161 -19.25 -6.21 -1.31
C ASN A 161 -20.78 -6.36 -1.50
N LEU A 162 -21.31 -6.09 -2.70
CA LEU A 162 -22.72 -6.33 -3.00
C LEU A 162 -23.02 -7.77 -3.40
N ASP A 163 -22.01 -8.58 -3.75
CA ASP A 163 -22.21 -9.97 -4.18
C ASP A 163 -22.52 -10.83 -2.95
N PRO A 164 -23.76 -11.35 -2.81
CA PRO A 164 -24.14 -12.10 -1.62
C PRO A 164 -23.38 -13.42 -1.48
N LEU A 165 -22.90 -14.00 -2.58
CA LEU A 165 -22.17 -15.26 -2.57
C LEU A 165 -20.70 -15.08 -2.21
N LYS A 166 -20.14 -13.88 -2.40
CA LYS A 166 -18.76 -13.54 -2.01
C LYS A 166 -18.67 -12.82 -0.67
N ASN A 167 -19.61 -11.95 -0.34
CA ASN A 167 -19.54 -11.11 0.84
C ASN A 167 -19.49 -11.97 2.14
N PRO A 168 -18.42 -11.86 2.95
CA PRO A 168 -18.27 -12.63 4.19
C PRO A 168 -19.30 -12.33 5.28
N TYR A 169 -20.00 -11.18 5.24
CA TYR A 169 -21.08 -10.84 6.18
C TYR A 169 -22.37 -11.61 5.91
N ILE A 170 -22.49 -12.26 4.77
CA ILE A 170 -23.67 -13.04 4.43
C ILE A 170 -23.53 -14.44 5.03
N PRO A 171 -24.47 -14.90 5.89
CA PRO A 171 -24.42 -16.25 6.44
C PRO A 171 -24.52 -17.33 5.36
N GLU A 172 -23.84 -18.46 5.55
CA GLU A 172 -23.81 -19.55 4.56
C GLU A 172 -25.22 -20.11 4.28
N GLU A 173 -26.14 -20.10 5.26
CA GLU A 173 -27.52 -20.52 5.04
C GLU A 173 -28.22 -19.64 4.00
N ARG A 174 -27.97 -18.32 4.06
CA ARG A 174 -28.50 -17.37 3.07
C ARG A 174 -27.85 -17.59 1.72
N LYS A 175 -26.53 -17.82 1.67
CA LYS A 175 -25.83 -18.11 0.42
C LYS A 175 -26.38 -19.38 -0.24
N GLU A 176 -26.66 -20.41 0.54
CA GLU A 176 -27.21 -21.67 0.04
C GLU A 176 -28.63 -21.52 -0.51
N ILE A 177 -29.47 -20.70 0.13
CA ILE A 177 -30.80 -20.35 -0.41
C ILE A 177 -30.66 -19.68 -1.79
N ILE A 178 -29.74 -18.72 -1.92
CA ILE A 178 -29.49 -18.02 -3.18
C ILE A 178 -28.96 -18.98 -4.25
N ARG A 179 -28.01 -19.87 -3.92
CA ARG A 179 -27.49 -20.89 -4.85
C ARG A 179 -28.60 -21.80 -5.35
N LYS A 180 -29.47 -22.28 -4.45
CA LYS A 180 -30.64 -23.12 -4.81
C LYS A 180 -31.64 -22.36 -5.69
N GLN A 181 -31.89 -21.08 -5.41
CA GLN A 181 -32.77 -20.25 -6.24
C GLN A 181 -32.19 -20.05 -7.65
N ASN A 182 -30.88 -19.80 -7.76
CA ASN A 182 -30.21 -19.61 -9.05
C ASN A 182 -30.10 -20.89 -9.89
N MET A 183 -30.07 -22.08 -9.26
CA MET A 183 -30.09 -23.37 -9.96
C MET A 183 -31.50 -23.85 -10.34
N ARG A 184 -32.54 -23.17 -9.89
CA ARG A 184 -33.93 -23.48 -10.26
C ARG A 184 -34.19 -22.96 -11.68
N ILE A 185 -33.68 -23.69 -12.67
CA ILE A 185 -34.02 -23.49 -14.08
C ILE A 185 -35.55 -23.52 -14.19
N VAL A 186 -36.12 -22.44 -14.70
CA VAL A 186 -37.53 -22.39 -15.08
C VAL A 186 -37.66 -23.23 -16.34
N VAL A 187 -38.01 -24.50 -16.16
CA VAL A 187 -38.41 -25.37 -17.27
C VAL A 187 -39.77 -24.88 -17.72
N TYR A 188 -39.81 -24.18 -18.86
CA TYR A 188 -41.05 -23.80 -19.56
C TYR A 188 -41.51 -24.93 -20.48
#